data_AF-A0A7C3ZNL2-F1
#
_entry.id   AF-A0A7C3ZNL2-F1
#
_cell.length_a   1.000
_cell.length_b   1.000
_cell.length_c   1.000
_cell.angle_alpha   90.00
_cell.angle_beta   90.00
_cell.angle_gamma   90.00
#
_symmetry.space_group_name_H-M   'P 1'
#
loop_
_entity.id
_entity.type
_entity.pdbx_description
1 polymer ?
#
loop_
_entity_poly.entity_id
_entity_poly.type
_entity_poly.pdbx_seq_one_letter_code
_entity_poly.pdbx_strand_id
1 'polypeptide(L)' 'MSKARIRKIMTSVDEIHIEMGREIAPPPRRAVAVAVIANPLAGAYHEDLEPLMQIGEELGGLLGAKCVEALGITPA' A
#
# COMPACT_ATOMS: atom_id res chain seq x y z
N MET A 1 -15.83 10.58 -7.56
CA MET A 1 -15.89 10.18 -6.13
C MET A 1 -15.08 8.89 -6.00
N SER A 2 -14.17 8.79 -5.03
CA SER A 2 -13.41 7.56 -4.78
C SER A 2 -14.37 6.40 -4.52
N LYS A 3 -14.13 5.22 -5.12
CA LYS A 3 -14.94 4.01 -4.88
C LYS A 3 -14.72 3.49 -3.45
N ALA A 4 -13.56 3.79 -2.87
CA ALA A 4 -13.20 3.40 -1.50
C ALA A 4 -13.56 4.48 -0.46
N ARG A 5 -14.24 4.11 0.63
CA ARG A 5 -14.33 4.95 1.83
C ARG A 5 -13.14 4.70 2.75
N ILE A 6 -12.08 5.48 2.57
CA ILE A 6 -10.82 5.35 3.30
C ILE A 6 -10.89 6.11 4.64
N ARG A 7 -10.64 5.40 5.75
CA ARG A 7 -10.53 5.99 7.10
C ARG A 7 -9.14 6.55 7.38
N LYS A 8 -8.09 5.83 6.95
CA LYS A 8 -6.69 6.25 7.09
C LYS A 8 -5.78 5.59 6.06
N ILE A 9 -4.67 6.26 5.76
CA ILE A 9 -3.55 5.73 4.99
C ILE A 9 -2.28 5.86 5.83
N MET A 10 -1.42 4.84 5.79
CA MET A 10 -0.10 4.84 6.38
C MET A 10 0.93 4.44 5.32
N THR A 11 2.04 5.16 5.24
CA THR A 11 3.20 4.76 4.45
C THR A 11 4.40 4.65 5.37
N SER A 12 5.15 3.55 5.27
CA SER A 12 6.38 3.33 6.02
C SER A 12 7.52 3.02 5.07
N VAL A 13 8.70 3.55 5.36
CA VAL A 13 9.96 3.21 4.69
C VAL A 13 10.85 2.51 5.71
N ASP A 14 11.38 1.36 5.32
CA ASP A 14 12.34 0.56 6.09
C ASP A 14 13.70 0.64 5.40
N GLU A 15 14.76 0.80 6.20
CA GLU A 15 16.14 0.93 5.72
C GLU A 15 17.05 -0.01 6.52
N ILE A 16 17.86 -0.81 5.80
CA ILE A 16 18.78 -1.74 6.43
C ILE A 16 20.19 -1.16 6.37
N HIS A 17 20.69 -0.68 7.52
CA HIS A 17 22.02 -0.05 7.62
C HIS A 17 23.14 -1.05 7.97
N ILE A 18 22.80 -2.17 8.61
CA ILE A 18 23.73 -3.24 8.97
C ILE A 18 23.04 -4.60 8.74
N GLU A 19 23.72 -5.51 8.06
CA GLU A 19 23.27 -6.90 7.88
C GLU A 19 24.44 -7.86 8.03
N MET A 20 24.25 -8.97 8.75
CA MET A 20 25.32 -9.95 9.04
C MET A 20 26.61 -9.31 9.61
N GLY A 21 26.45 -8.26 10.43
CA GLY A 21 27.55 -7.52 11.04
C GLY A 21 28.36 -6.65 10.07
N ARG A 22 27.87 -6.44 8.84
CA ARG A 22 28.50 -5.57 7.84
C ARG A 22 27.65 -4.33 7.61
N GLU A 23 28.31 -3.18 7.54
CA GLU A 23 27.68 -1.91 7.11
C GLU A 23 27.24 -2.02 5.65
N ILE A 24 26.04 -1.51 5.33
CA ILE A 24 25.53 -1.44 3.96
C ILE A 24 25.30 0.02 3.60
N ALA A 25 26.08 0.51 2.62
CA ALA A 25 25.99 1.86 2.11
C ALA A 25 26.01 1.88 0.57
N PRO A 26 24.98 2.42 -0.11
CA PRO A 26 23.75 2.97 0.48
C PRO A 26 22.84 1.86 1.05
N PRO A 27 22.06 2.13 2.10
CA PRO A 27 21.16 1.14 2.68
C PRO A 27 20.05 0.79 1.66
N PRO A 28 19.73 -0.50 1.44
CA PRO A 28 18.54 -0.86 0.68
C PRO A 28 17.31 -0.37 1.43
N ARG A 29 16.34 0.12 0.66
CA ARG A 29 15.09 0.70 1.18
C ARG A 29 13.89 -0.07 0.68
N ARG A 30 12.90 -0.29 1.54
CA ARG A 30 11.60 -0.89 1.19
C ARG A 30 10.50 0.03 1.65
N ALA A 31 9.44 0.18 0.87
CA ALA A 31 8.27 0.94 1.27
C ALA A 31 7.01 0.08 1.25
N VAL A 32 6.12 0.35 2.21
CA VAL A 32 4.77 -0.22 2.25
C VAL A 32 3.77 0.90 2.49
N ALA A 33 2.71 0.93 1.68
CA ALA A 33 1.56 1.81 1.85
C ALA A 33 0.31 0.96 2.13
N VAL A 34 -0.46 1.35 3.15
CA VAL A 34 -1.62 0.61 3.64
C VAL A 34 -2.81 1.56 3.77
N ALA A 35 -3.98 1.15 3.28
CA ALA A 35 -5.24 1.83 3.50
C ALA A 35 -6.16 1.02 4.43
N VAL A 36 -6.85 1.69 5.33
CA VAL A 36 -7.99 1.12 6.07
C VAL A 36 -9.27 1.65 5.48
N ILE A 37 -10.12 0.75 5.00
CA ILE A 37 -11.37 1.08 4.31
C ILE A 37 -12.58 0.52 5.04
N ALA A 38 -13.74 1.14 4.81
CA ALA A 38 -15.01 0.50 5.15
C ALA A 38 -15.27 -0.67 4.19
N ASN A 39 -15.55 -1.86 4.72
CA ASN A 39 -15.97 -3.00 3.91
C ASN A 39 -17.45 -2.83 3.50
N PRO A 40 -17.76 -2.71 2.18
CA PRO A 40 -19.14 -2.57 1.72
C PRO A 40 -19.99 -3.84 1.89
N LEU A 41 -19.36 -5.01 2.06
CA LEU A 41 -20.02 -6.32 2.16
C LEU A 41 -19.99 -6.88 3.59
N ALA A 42 -19.79 -6.03 4.60
CA ALA A 42 -19.69 -6.47 5.98
C ALA A 42 -21.05 -6.94 6.52
N GLY A 43 -21.06 -8.06 7.26
CA GLY A 43 -22.22 -8.51 8.03
C GLY A 43 -23.20 -9.42 7.28
N ALA A 44 -22.89 -9.82 6.04
CA ALA A 44 -23.69 -10.78 5.28
C ALA A 44 -22.82 -11.62 4.33
N TYR A 45 -23.39 -12.71 3.81
CA TYR A 45 -22.80 -13.47 2.72
C TYR A 45 -23.16 -12.82 1.37
N HIS A 46 -22.18 -12.72 0.49
CA HIS A 46 -22.32 -12.16 -0.85
C HIS A 46 -21.58 -13.05 -1.85
N GLU A 47 -22.24 -13.43 -2.94
CA GLU A 47 -21.59 -14.16 -4.05
C GLU A 47 -20.83 -13.22 -4.98
N ASP A 48 -21.36 -12.01 -5.18
CA ASP A 48 -20.75 -10.99 -6.00
C ASP A 48 -19.80 -10.11 -5.17
N LEU A 49 -18.51 -10.15 -5.54
CA LEU A 49 -17.43 -9.40 -4.91
C LEU A 49 -16.93 -8.24 -5.78
N GLU A 50 -17.60 -7.94 -6.90
CA GLU A 50 -17.24 -6.86 -7.82
C GLU A 50 -17.00 -5.51 -7.12
N PRO A 51 -17.78 -5.09 -6.09
CA PRO A 51 -17.50 -3.84 -5.37
C PRO A 51 -16.11 -3.81 -4.72
N LEU A 52 -15.65 -4.95 -4.17
CA LEU A 52 -14.32 -5.04 -3.56
C LEU A 52 -13.21 -5.08 -4.62
N MET A 53 -13.45 -5.71 -5.77
CA MET A 53 -12.49 -5.75 -6.88
C MET A 53 -12.23 -4.36 -7.44
N GLN A 54 -13.28 -3.58 -7.66
CA GLN A 54 -13.17 -2.20 -8.13
C GLN A 54 -12.47 -1.28 -7.12
N ILE A 55 -12.70 -1.48 -5.83
CA ILE A 55 -11.95 -0.79 -4.77
C ILE A 55 -10.47 -1.20 -4.83
N GLY A 56 -10.18 -2.49 -5.01
CA GLY A 56 -8.82 -3.01 -5.13
C GLY A 56 -8.04 -2.41 -6.30
N GLU A 57 -8.67 -2.27 -7.47
CA GLU A 57 -8.07 -1.63 -8.64
C GLU A 57 -7.65 -0.18 -8.35
N GLU A 58 -8.55 0.61 -7.77
CA GLU A 58 -8.27 2.01 -7.38
C GLU A 58 -7.15 2.09 -6.33
N LEU A 59 -7.25 1.28 -5.28
CA LEU A 59 -6.26 1.29 -4.20
C LEU A 59 -4.89 0.78 -4.64
N GLY A 60 -4.83 -0.16 -5.60
CA GLY A 60 -3.57 -0.64 -6.16
C GLY A 60 -2.77 0.50 -6.80
N GLY A 61 -3.42 1.31 -7.63
CA GLY A 61 -2.81 2.50 -8.22
C GLY A 61 -2.38 3.53 -7.17
N LEU A 62 -3.29 3.87 -6.25
CA LEU A 62 -3.04 4.87 -5.21
C LEU A 62 -1.89 4.48 -4.26
N LEU A 63 -1.90 3.24 -3.75
CA LEU A 63 -0.91 2.78 -2.77
C LEU A 63 0.44 2.52 -3.43
N GLY A 64 0.45 2.00 -4.67
CA GLY A 64 1.68 1.88 -5.46
C GLY A 64 2.37 3.23 -5.67
N ALA A 65 1.60 4.25 -6.08
CA ALA A 65 2.12 5.61 -6.26
C ALA A 65 2.72 6.18 -4.96
N LYS A 66 2.07 5.94 -3.81
CA LYS A 66 2.60 6.37 -2.50
C LYS A 66 3.93 5.72 -2.13
N CYS A 67 4.13 4.44 -2.47
CA CYS A 67 5.42 3.78 -2.25
C CYS A 67 6.52 4.39 -3.12
N VAL A 68 6.21 4.64 -4.40
CA VAL A 68 7.15 5.24 -5.36
C VAL A 68 7.55 6.65 -4.92
N GLU A 69 6.57 7.47 -4.51
CA GLU A 69 6.78 8.80 -3.94
C GLU A 69 7.66 8.74 -2.69
N ALA A 70 7.35 7.86 -1.74
CA ALA A 70 8.10 7.72 -0.49
C ALA A 70 9.56 7.25 -0.70
N LEU A 71 9.81 6.43 -1.71
CA LEU A 71 11.16 5.98 -2.07
C LEU A 71 11.91 6.99 -2.93
N GLY A 72 11.22 7.93 -3.59
CA GLY A 72 11.81 8.89 -4.51
C GLY A 72 12.36 8.23 -5.78
N ILE A 73 11.63 7.24 -6.33
CA ILE A 73 12.04 6.48 -7.53
C ILE A 73 11.00 6.59 -8.65
N THR A 74 11.25 5.95 -9.79
CA THR A 74 10.24 5.71 -10.84
C THR A 74 9.88 4.23 -10.90
N PRO A 75 8.64 3.87 -11.28
CA PRO A 75 8.28 2.48 -11.56
C PRO A 75 9.15 1.91 -12.68
N ALA A 76 9.43 0.60 -12.61
CA ALA A 76 10.17 -0.14 -13.65
C ALA A 76 9.26 -0.54 -14.82
#